data_AF-A0A0F2R9Y5-F1
#
_entry.id   AF-A0A0F2R9Y5-F1
#
_cell.length_a   1.000
_cell.length_b   1.000
_cell.length_c   1.000
_cell.angle_alpha   90.00
_cell.angle_beta   90.00
_cell.angle_gamma   90.00
#
_symmetry.space_group_name_H-M   'P 1'
#
loop_
_entity.id
_entity.type
_entity.pdbx_description
1 polymer ?
#
loop_
_entity_poly.entity_id
_entity_poly.type
_entity_poly.pdbx_seq_one_letter_code
_entity_poly.pdbx_strand_id
1 'polypeptide(L)'
;MTQDAPPTLSSSDARAAIDGIIAHITAARRSLGEGHPVSLAPLEDLTRAACRTVAALPADDRRALRTLLEAVLYDLDTLSADLTARYGTLARRPDHGGRRPPTVGDAYRRSDLLTPRPAPTPDPCTSASASDEAPDSDPDTASDASTGDKR
;
A
#
# COMPACT_ATOMS: atom_id res chain seq x y z
N MET A 1 30.74 47.15 -20.57
CA MET A 1 30.44 46.25 -19.45
C MET A 1 28.95 46.33 -19.20
N THR A 2 28.17 45.48 -19.87
CA THR A 2 26.71 45.39 -19.71
C THR A 2 26.46 44.57 -18.46
N GLN A 3 26.05 45.24 -17.39
CA GLN A 3 25.68 44.61 -16.13
C GLN A 3 24.30 44.00 -16.30
N ASP A 4 24.27 42.71 -16.58
CA ASP A 4 23.06 41.87 -16.54
C ASP A 4 22.66 41.75 -15.07
N ALA A 5 21.68 42.57 -14.64
CA ALA A 5 21.15 42.49 -13.29
C ALA A 5 20.38 41.16 -13.15
N PRO A 6 20.58 40.40 -12.06
CA PRO A 6 19.87 39.14 -11.87
C PRO A 6 18.35 39.41 -11.88
N PRO A 7 17.54 38.52 -12.47
CA PRO A 7 16.10 38.69 -12.49
C PRO A 7 15.60 38.75 -11.04
N THR A 8 15.15 39.93 -10.62
CA THR A 8 14.52 40.11 -9.32
C THR A 8 13.15 39.47 -9.38
N LEU A 9 13.02 38.29 -8.79
CA LEU A 9 11.73 37.61 -8.64
C LEU A 9 10.77 38.54 -7.89
N SER A 10 9.62 38.84 -8.49
CA SER A 10 8.65 39.75 -7.90
C SER A 10 7.59 39.00 -7.10
N SER A 11 6.98 39.68 -6.11
CA SER A 11 5.82 39.16 -5.38
C SER A 11 4.64 38.84 -6.32
N SER A 12 4.52 39.58 -7.43
CA SER A 12 3.53 39.31 -8.49
C SER A 12 3.77 37.96 -9.18
N ASP A 13 5.03 37.60 -9.46
CA ASP A 13 5.37 36.32 -10.10
C ASP A 13 5.04 35.15 -9.16
N ALA A 14 5.33 35.30 -7.87
CA ALA A 14 4.97 34.30 -6.87
C ALA A 14 3.44 34.13 -6.76
N ARG A 15 2.69 35.23 -6.79
CA ARG A 15 1.23 35.18 -6.79
C ARG A 15 0.68 34.50 -8.03
N ALA A 16 1.17 34.84 -9.22
CA ALA A 16 0.77 34.20 -10.47
C ALA A 16 1.08 32.68 -10.45
N ALA A 17 2.22 32.28 -9.89
CA ALA A 17 2.55 30.86 -9.72
C ALA A 17 1.56 30.15 -8.77
N ILE A 18 1.18 30.80 -7.67
CA ILE A 18 0.18 30.27 -6.74
C ILE A 18 -1.20 30.17 -7.39
N ASP A 19 -1.64 31.19 -8.13
CA ASP A 19 -2.91 31.18 -8.86
C ASP A 19 -2.95 30.04 -9.90
N GLY A 20 -1.81 29.74 -10.53
CA GLY A 20 -1.65 28.58 -11.41
C GLY A 20 -1.88 27.24 -10.71
N ILE A 21 -1.42 27.10 -9.46
CA ILE A 21 -1.68 25.90 -8.63
C ILE A 21 -3.18 25.77 -8.34
N ILE A 22 -3.83 26.86 -7.91
CA ILE A 22 -5.26 26.89 -7.60
C ILE A 22 -6.10 26.49 -8.82
N ALA A 23 -5.75 27.04 -10.00
CA ALA A 23 -6.41 26.70 -11.26
C ALA A 23 -6.26 25.20 -11.59
N HIS A 24 -5.06 24.65 -11.38
CA HIS A 24 -4.81 23.23 -11.64
C HIS A 24 -5.55 22.31 -10.66
N ILE A 25 -5.60 22.65 -9.36
CA ILE A 25 -6.40 21.92 -8.37
C ILE A 25 -7.88 21.94 -8.75
N THR A 26 -8.39 23.12 -9.13
CA THR A 26 -9.80 23.26 -9.53
C THR A 26 -10.12 22.40 -10.76
N ALA A 27 -9.23 22.39 -11.76
CA ALA A 27 -9.37 21.54 -12.94
C ALA A 27 -9.31 20.06 -12.57
N ALA A 28 -8.36 19.65 -11.74
CA ALA A 28 -8.23 18.29 -11.23
C ALA A 28 -9.51 17.82 -10.52
N ARG A 29 -10.05 18.62 -9.61
CA ARG A 29 -11.30 18.29 -8.89
C ARG A 29 -12.49 18.16 -9.84
N ARG A 30 -12.57 19.00 -10.88
CA ARG A 30 -13.60 18.88 -11.92
C ARG A 30 -13.45 17.57 -12.71
N SER A 31 -12.25 17.26 -13.18
CA SER A 31 -11.96 16.02 -13.90
C SER A 31 -12.27 14.78 -13.03
N LEU A 32 -11.92 14.83 -11.74
CA LEU A 32 -12.36 13.80 -10.79
C LEU A 32 -13.88 13.74 -10.75
N GLY A 33 -14.56 14.88 -10.57
CA GLY A 33 -16.02 15.02 -10.67
C GLY A 33 -16.65 14.17 -11.79
N GLU A 34 -16.09 14.29 -12.98
CA GLU A 34 -16.50 13.63 -14.22
C GLU A 34 -16.08 12.14 -14.34
N GLY A 35 -15.27 11.64 -13.40
CA GLY A 35 -14.77 10.26 -13.40
C GLY A 35 -13.48 10.05 -14.19
N HIS A 36 -12.85 11.13 -14.67
CA HIS A 36 -11.58 11.05 -15.38
C HIS A 36 -10.40 10.89 -14.40
N PRO A 37 -9.40 10.05 -14.73
CA PRO A 37 -8.18 9.98 -13.97
C PRO A 37 -7.40 11.30 -14.08
N VAL A 38 -6.77 11.71 -12.97
CA VAL A 38 -5.98 12.95 -12.91
C VAL A 38 -4.51 12.63 -12.77
N SER A 39 -3.67 13.29 -13.56
CA SER A 39 -2.22 13.28 -13.39
C SER A 39 -1.79 14.35 -12.39
N LEU A 40 -1.07 13.96 -11.34
CA LEU A 40 -0.59 14.87 -10.29
C LEU A 40 0.80 15.44 -10.59
N ALA A 41 1.54 14.89 -11.56
CA ALA A 41 2.90 15.34 -11.87
C ALA A 41 2.98 16.84 -12.22
N PRO A 42 2.08 17.41 -13.05
CA PRO A 42 2.10 18.85 -13.33
C PRO A 42 1.85 19.71 -12.09
N LEU A 43 0.97 19.25 -11.18
CA LEU A 43 0.67 19.94 -9.93
C LEU A 43 1.88 19.97 -8.99
N GLU A 44 2.61 18.85 -8.90
CA GLU A 44 3.83 18.73 -8.11
C GLU A 44 4.92 19.68 -8.62
N ASP A 45 5.15 19.71 -9.94
CA ASP A 45 6.15 20.57 -10.56
C ASP A 45 5.82 22.06 -10.37
N LEU A 46 4.55 22.45 -10.54
CA LEU A 46 4.07 23.80 -10.27
C LEU A 46 4.25 24.18 -8.80
N THR A 47 3.89 23.29 -7.87
CA THR A 47 4.04 23.52 -6.44
C THR A 47 5.51 23.71 -6.06
N ARG A 48 6.40 22.85 -6.58
CA ARG A 48 7.85 22.95 -6.35
C ARG A 48 8.43 24.24 -6.93
N ALA A 49 7.95 24.69 -8.09
CA ALA A 49 8.34 25.97 -8.67
C ALA A 49 7.88 27.14 -7.80
N ALA A 50 6.61 27.18 -7.41
CA ALA A 50 6.06 28.25 -6.57
C ALA A 50 6.75 28.33 -5.20
N CYS A 51 7.00 27.19 -4.54
CA CYS A 51 7.73 27.15 -3.27
C CYS A 51 9.14 27.76 -3.40
N ARG A 52 9.85 27.49 -4.49
CA ARG A 52 11.17 28.10 -4.75
C ARG A 52 11.06 29.61 -4.96
N THR A 53 10.08 30.07 -5.73
CA THR A 53 9.84 31.50 -5.96
C THR A 53 9.52 32.22 -4.66
N VAL A 54 8.59 31.68 -3.85
CA VAL A 54 8.21 32.27 -2.55
C VAL A 54 9.39 32.28 -1.59
N ALA A 55 10.18 31.20 -1.52
CA ALA A 55 11.34 31.13 -0.63
C ALA A 55 12.40 32.21 -0.95
N ALA A 56 12.53 32.58 -2.22
CA ALA A 56 13.45 33.62 -2.68
C ALA A 56 12.98 35.06 -2.38
N LEU A 57 11.71 35.27 -2.02
CA LEU A 57 11.18 36.59 -1.72
C LEU A 57 11.64 37.14 -0.35
N PRO A 58 11.66 38.46 -0.17
CA PRO A 58 11.80 39.11 1.14
C PRO A 58 10.75 38.65 2.17
N ALA A 59 11.06 38.78 3.45
CA ALA A 59 10.18 38.31 4.53
C ALA A 59 8.81 38.99 4.54
N ASP A 60 8.74 40.28 4.21
CA ASP A 60 7.49 41.05 4.17
C ASP A 60 6.58 40.59 3.04
N ASP A 61 7.15 40.32 1.85
CA ASP A 61 6.40 39.78 0.71
C ASP A 61 5.89 38.36 0.99
N ARG A 62 6.71 37.50 1.62
CA ARG A 62 6.25 36.17 2.04
C ARG A 62 5.10 36.24 3.03
N ARG A 63 5.13 37.19 3.98
CA ARG A 63 4.04 37.40 4.94
C ARG A 63 2.75 37.81 4.23
N ALA A 64 2.84 38.66 3.21
CA ALA A 64 1.68 39.06 2.41
C ALA A 64 1.03 37.88 1.66
N LEU A 65 1.81 36.86 1.27
CA LEU A 65 1.32 35.65 0.58
C LEU A 65 0.81 34.56 1.53
N ARG A 66 0.96 34.71 2.85
CA ARG A 66 0.66 33.66 3.82
C ARG A 66 -0.77 33.13 3.73
N THR A 67 -1.76 34.02 3.74
CA THR A 67 -3.17 33.65 3.65
C THR A 67 -3.50 32.91 2.36
N LEU A 68 -2.84 33.28 1.26
CA LEU A 68 -3.03 32.62 -0.03
C LEU A 68 -2.43 31.20 -0.02
N LEU A 69 -1.25 31.02 0.56
CA LEU A 69 -0.62 29.69 0.71
C LEU A 69 -1.43 28.78 1.65
N GLU A 70 -2.00 29.33 2.73
CA GLU A 70 -2.90 28.59 3.63
C GLU A 70 -4.15 28.10 2.87
N ALA A 71 -4.71 28.92 1.98
CA ALA A 71 -5.83 28.51 1.12
C ALA A 71 -5.45 27.38 0.16
N VAL A 72 -4.26 27.44 -0.46
CA VAL A 72 -3.76 26.36 -1.32
C VAL A 72 -3.62 25.04 -0.56
N LEU A 73 -3.10 25.08 0.68
CA LEU A 73 -2.99 23.87 1.50
C LEU A 73 -4.36 23.25 1.78
N TYR A 74 -5.35 24.07 2.11
CA TYR A 74 -6.73 23.61 2.30
C TYR A 74 -7.32 22.98 1.02
N ASP A 75 -7.05 23.58 -0.14
CA ASP A 75 -7.49 23.04 -1.43
C ASP A 75 -6.80 21.71 -1.77
N LEU A 76 -5.52 21.56 -1.45
CA LEU A 76 -4.77 20.31 -1.60
C LEU A 76 -5.29 19.21 -0.66
N ASP A 77 -5.60 19.54 0.59
CA ASP A 77 -6.21 18.60 1.54
C ASP A 77 -7.59 18.13 1.05
N THR A 78 -8.37 19.05 0.50
CA THR A 78 -9.67 18.73 -0.11
C THR A 78 -9.50 17.81 -1.32
N LEU A 79 -8.55 18.10 -2.22
CA LEU A 79 -8.24 17.24 -3.37
C LEU A 79 -7.77 15.84 -2.91
N SER A 80 -6.95 15.77 -1.87
CA SER A 80 -6.48 14.50 -1.28
C SER A 80 -7.66 13.67 -0.73
N ALA A 81 -8.59 14.33 -0.04
CA ALA A 81 -9.82 13.69 0.43
C ALA A 81 -10.69 13.18 -0.74
N ASP A 82 -10.85 13.97 -1.80
CA ASP A 82 -11.60 13.59 -3.01
C ASP A 82 -10.97 12.36 -3.70
N LEU A 83 -9.64 12.34 -3.84
CA LEU A 83 -8.88 11.21 -4.38
C LEU A 83 -9.02 9.96 -3.51
N THR A 84 -8.93 10.12 -2.19
CA THR A 84 -9.06 9.01 -1.22
C THR A 84 -10.48 8.45 -1.21
N ALA A 85 -11.50 9.29 -1.31
CA ALA A 85 -12.89 8.84 -1.38
C ALA A 85 -13.15 8.00 -2.65
N ARG A 86 -12.58 8.40 -3.79
CA ARG A 86 -12.77 7.72 -5.08
C ARG A 86 -11.90 6.48 -5.25
N TYR A 87 -10.61 6.58 -4.92
CA TYR A 87 -9.62 5.54 -5.21
C TYR A 87 -9.12 4.81 -3.96
N GLY A 88 -9.35 5.33 -2.75
CA GLY A 88 -8.97 4.67 -1.50
C GLY A 88 -9.72 3.36 -1.26
N THR A 89 -10.87 3.15 -1.93
CA THR A 89 -11.58 1.86 -1.93
C THR A 89 -10.99 0.86 -2.92
N LEU A 90 -10.36 1.31 -4.03
CA LEU A 90 -9.59 0.43 -4.94
C LEU A 90 -8.36 -0.16 -4.23
N ALA A 91 -7.74 0.60 -3.32
CA ALA A 91 -6.68 0.08 -2.46
C ALA A 91 -7.20 -0.92 -1.40
N ARG A 92 -8.50 -0.84 -1.03
CA ARG A 92 -9.07 -1.57 0.11
C ARG A 92 -9.93 -2.78 -0.27
N ARG A 93 -10.14 -3.09 -1.54
CA ARG A 93 -10.92 -4.28 -1.93
C ARG A 93 -10.45 -4.92 -3.25
N PRO A 94 -10.20 -6.24 -3.27
CA PRO A 94 -9.69 -7.05 -2.17
C PRO A 94 -8.68 -8.13 -2.62
N ASP A 95 -8.00 -8.73 -1.65
CA ASP A 95 -7.64 -10.15 -1.69
C ASP A 95 -8.89 -11.01 -1.97
N HIS A 96 -9.25 -11.14 -3.25
CA HIS A 96 -10.11 -12.20 -3.78
C HIS A 96 -9.18 -13.20 -4.47
N GLY A 97 -8.54 -14.06 -3.69
CA GLY A 97 -7.70 -15.10 -4.30
C GLY A 97 -6.87 -15.96 -3.36
N GLY A 98 -6.71 -15.57 -2.09
CA GLY A 98 -6.07 -16.42 -1.08
C GLY A 98 -6.80 -17.74 -0.76
N ARG A 99 -7.85 -18.13 -1.51
CA ARG A 99 -8.18 -19.54 -1.61
C ARG A 99 -7.07 -20.20 -2.41
N ARG A 100 -6.04 -20.63 -1.69
CA ARG A 100 -5.12 -21.67 -2.16
C ARG A 100 -6.00 -22.74 -2.83
N PRO A 101 -5.77 -23.08 -4.11
CA PRO A 101 -6.52 -24.18 -4.72
C PRO A 101 -6.40 -25.38 -3.77
N PRO A 102 -7.52 -26.07 -3.45
CA PRO A 102 -7.48 -27.18 -2.53
C PRO A 102 -6.37 -28.12 -2.98
N THR A 103 -5.40 -28.35 -2.11
CA THR A 103 -4.32 -29.26 -2.46
C THR A 103 -4.92 -30.66 -2.56
N VAL A 104 -4.30 -31.53 -3.35
CA VAL A 104 -4.75 -32.93 -3.45
C VAL A 104 -4.88 -33.55 -2.05
N GLY A 105 -4.02 -33.18 -1.11
CA GLY A 105 -4.09 -33.60 0.30
C GLY A 105 -5.33 -33.11 1.07
N ASP A 106 -5.91 -31.95 0.72
CA ASP A 106 -7.16 -31.46 1.34
C ASP A 106 -8.39 -32.23 0.84
N ALA A 107 -8.33 -32.75 -0.40
CA ALA A 107 -9.39 -33.58 -0.95
C ALA A 107 -9.40 -34.98 -0.31
N TYR A 108 -8.24 -35.60 -0.11
CA TYR A 108 -8.14 -36.90 0.58
C TYR A 108 -8.54 -36.81 2.05
N ARG A 109 -8.15 -35.74 2.76
CA ARG A 109 -8.53 -35.53 4.17
C ARG A 109 -10.05 -35.39 4.38
N ARG A 110 -10.78 -34.97 3.35
CA ARG A 110 -12.26 -34.88 3.36
C ARG A 110 -12.93 -36.21 3.05
N SER A 111 -12.25 -37.12 2.37
CA SER A 111 -12.73 -38.46 2.04
C SER A 111 -12.58 -39.44 3.20
N ASP A 112 -11.66 -39.22 4.13
CA ASP A 112 -11.47 -40.05 5.33
C ASP A 112 -12.61 -39.94 6.37
N LEU A 113 -13.55 -38.99 6.20
CA LEU A 113 -14.75 -38.89 7.03
C LEU A 113 -15.94 -39.69 6.48
N LEU A 114 -15.79 -40.33 5.32
CA LEU A 114 -16.75 -41.31 4.79
C LEU A 114 -16.26 -42.71 5.19
N THR A 115 -16.68 -43.10 6.39
CA THR A 115 -16.90 -44.47 6.87
C THR A 115 -15.98 -45.56 6.28
N PRO A 116 -15.08 -46.19 7.07
CA PRO A 116 -14.37 -47.36 6.61
C PRO A 116 -15.37 -48.45 6.18
N ARG A 117 -15.29 -48.85 4.91
CA ARG A 117 -16.02 -50.00 4.37
C ARG A 117 -15.73 -51.21 5.27
N PRO A 118 -16.75 -51.90 5.80
CA PRO A 118 -16.52 -53.08 6.64
C PRO A 118 -15.73 -54.12 5.86
N ALA A 119 -14.68 -54.64 6.49
CA ALA A 119 -13.80 -55.64 5.91
C ALA A 119 -14.60 -56.89 5.50
N PRO A 120 -14.28 -57.53 4.36
CA PRO A 120 -14.69 -58.90 4.13
C PRO A 120 -14.00 -59.79 5.16
N THR A 121 -14.78 -60.53 5.94
CA THR A 121 -14.28 -61.53 6.88
C THR A 121 -13.59 -62.67 6.12
N PRO A 122 -12.31 -62.97 6.37
CA PRO A 122 -11.72 -64.24 5.95
C PRO A 122 -12.07 -65.33 6.97
N ASP A 123 -12.51 -66.48 6.45
CA ASP A 123 -12.89 -67.69 7.18
C ASP A 123 -11.80 -68.20 8.13
N PRO A 124 -12.19 -68.92 9.20
CA PRO A 124 -11.25 -69.46 10.18
C PRO A 124 -10.64 -70.76 9.67
N CYS A 125 -9.36 -70.72 9.29
CA CYS A 125 -8.41 -71.82 9.46
C CYS A 125 -7.05 -71.37 8.92
N THR A 126 -6.05 -71.23 9.77
CA THR A 126 -4.78 -71.98 9.72
C THR A 126 -3.84 -71.42 10.79
N SER A 127 -3.52 -72.29 11.74
CA SER A 127 -2.57 -72.10 12.82
C SER A 127 -1.14 -72.33 12.32
N ALA A 128 -0.19 -71.45 12.67
CA ALA A 128 1.23 -71.72 12.96
C ALA A 128 1.91 -70.35 13.21
N SER A 129 2.35 -70.05 14.44
CA SER A 129 3.74 -70.23 14.92
C SER A 129 4.74 -69.44 14.09
N ALA A 130 5.71 -68.68 14.61
CA ALA A 130 6.14 -68.28 15.94
C ALA A 130 7.29 -67.27 15.67
N SER A 131 7.79 -66.64 16.74
CA SER A 131 9.13 -66.02 16.81
C SER A 131 9.28 -64.66 16.11
N ASP A 132 10.11 -63.74 16.56
CA ASP A 132 10.88 -63.49 17.77
C ASP A 132 11.59 -62.14 17.48
N GLU A 133 12.19 -61.56 18.50
CA GLU A 133 13.18 -60.49 18.43
C GLU A 133 12.70 -59.04 18.40
N ALA A 134 13.07 -58.37 19.49
CA ALA A 134 12.90 -56.97 19.81
C ALA A 134 14.14 -56.17 19.33
N PRO A 135 14.55 -55.09 20.02
CA PRO A 135 14.30 -53.70 19.65
C PRO A 135 15.58 -53.00 19.15
N ASP A 136 15.45 -51.84 18.50
CA ASP A 136 16.55 -50.88 18.56
C ASP A 136 16.08 -49.42 18.59
N SER A 137 16.87 -48.67 19.34
CA SER A 137 16.76 -47.30 19.83
C SER A 137 17.08 -46.33 18.67
N ASP A 138 16.86 -45.02 18.68
CA ASP A 138 17.04 -44.03 19.73
C ASP A 138 16.25 -42.73 19.43
N PRO A 139 15.97 -41.92 20.47
CA PRO A 139 15.47 -40.55 20.40
C PRO A 139 16.59 -39.52 20.60
N ASP A 140 16.74 -38.57 19.68
CA ASP A 140 17.39 -37.26 19.88
C ASP A 140 17.08 -36.42 18.62
N THR A 141 16.71 -35.14 18.63
CA THR A 141 17.33 -34.04 19.37
C THR A 141 16.33 -32.89 19.54
N ALA A 142 16.23 -32.41 20.78
CA ALA A 142 15.72 -31.08 21.09
C ALA A 142 16.85 -30.05 20.85
N SER A 143 16.53 -28.93 20.19
CA SER A 143 17.26 -27.67 20.31
C SER A 143 16.27 -26.56 19.97
N ASP A 144 15.62 -25.98 20.98
CA ASP A 144 16.09 -24.91 21.87
C ASP A 144 15.99 -23.53 21.22
N ALA A 145 15.54 -22.62 22.07
CA ALA A 145 15.07 -21.28 21.79
C ALA A 145 16.23 -20.33 21.44
N SER A 146 15.88 -19.23 20.78
CA SER A 146 16.66 -18.01 20.96
C SER A 146 15.74 -16.81 21.00
N THR A 147 15.46 -16.39 22.23
CA THR A 147 15.09 -15.04 22.62
C THR A 147 16.27 -14.09 22.37
N GLY A 148 16.01 -12.96 21.72
CA GLY A 148 16.85 -11.77 21.76
C GLY A 148 15.96 -10.60 21.34
N ASP A 149 15.42 -9.77 22.23
CA ASP A 149 16.05 -8.88 23.22
C ASP A 149 16.90 -7.77 22.58
N LYS A 150 16.64 -6.53 23.05
CA LYS A 150 17.34 -5.25 22.81
C LYS A 150 16.99 -4.58 21.48
N ARG A 151 16.50 -3.34 21.44
CA ARG A 151 16.72 -2.19 22.34
C ARG A 151 15.67 -1.12 22.10
#